data_AF-A0A7W0ZLP0-F1
#
_entry.id   AF-A0A7W0ZLP0-F1
#
_cell.length_a   1.000
_cell.length_b   1.000
_cell.length_c   1.000
_cell.angle_alpha   90.00
_cell.angle_beta   90.00
_cell.angle_gamma   90.00
#
_symmetry.space_group_name_H-M   'P 1'
#
loop_
_entity.id
_entity.type
_entity.pdbx_description
1 polymer ?
#
loop_
_entity_poly.entity_id
_entity_poly.type
_entity_poly.pdbx_seq_one_letter_code
_entity_poly.pdbx_strand_id
1 'polypeptide(L)'
;MRRLAVVTIVYLGCAGAWTSDAKAQGRGGTDWVTSNGDAQRAAWVRADAKISKETMQKPGFRFLWKLKLKNEPRQLNSLAPPATLERLIGYRGFRMLGFVGGSSDNVFTIDTDLGRMEWEKHF
;
A
#
# COMPACT_ATOMS: atom_id res chain seq x y z
N MET A 1 -2.09 -29.90 56.28
CA MET A 1 -1.36 -29.89 54.99
C MET A 1 -2.32 -29.94 53.77
N ARG A 2 -3.27 -29.00 53.65
CA ARG A 2 -4.27 -28.97 52.55
C ARG A 2 -4.68 -27.56 52.11
N ARG A 3 -3.86 -26.55 52.40
CA ARG A 3 -4.13 -25.14 52.02
C ARG A 3 -2.99 -24.46 51.25
N LEU A 4 -1.90 -25.18 50.97
CA LEU A 4 -0.73 -24.63 50.28
C LEU A 4 -0.64 -25.05 48.80
N ALA A 5 -1.51 -25.94 48.32
CA ALA A 5 -1.44 -26.46 46.94
C ALA A 5 -2.27 -25.65 45.92
N VAL A 6 -3.12 -24.72 46.37
CA VAL A 6 -4.02 -23.98 45.47
C VAL A 6 -3.40 -22.69 44.94
N VAL A 7 -2.34 -22.19 45.56
CA VAL A 7 -1.80 -20.85 45.25
C VAL A 7 -0.76 -20.86 44.11
N THR A 8 -0.18 -22.00 43.76
CA THR A 8 0.92 -22.05 42.78
C THR A 8 0.50 -22.41 41.34
N ILE A 9 -0.79 -22.74 41.11
CA ILE A 9 -1.31 -22.95 39.73
C ILE A 9 -1.63 -21.61 39.04
N VAL A 10 -1.76 -20.52 39.79
CA VAL A 10 -2.14 -19.22 39.24
C VAL A 10 -0.96 -18.45 38.63
N TYR A 11 0.29 -18.75 39.03
CA TYR A 11 1.45 -18.00 38.54
C TYR A 11 2.00 -18.45 37.18
N LEU A 12 1.63 -19.64 36.69
CA LEU A 12 2.05 -20.13 35.37
C LEU A 12 1.08 -19.73 34.24
N GLY A 13 -0.09 -19.18 34.57
CA GLY A 13 -1.07 -18.73 33.56
C GLY A 13 -0.79 -17.35 32.98
N CYS A 14 0.03 -16.53 33.64
CA CYS A 14 0.26 -15.13 33.23
C CYS A 14 1.52 -14.92 32.38
N ALA A 15 2.38 -15.94 32.21
CA ALA A 15 3.62 -15.82 31.44
C ALA A 15 3.47 -16.15 29.94
N GLY A 16 2.37 -16.79 29.53
CA GLY A 16 2.22 -17.33 28.16
C GLY A 16 1.32 -16.53 27.20
N ALA A 17 0.70 -15.43 27.65
CA ALA A 17 -0.39 -14.79 26.91
C ALA A 17 -0.07 -13.41 26.31
N TRP A 18 1.21 -13.01 26.27
CA TRP A 18 1.61 -11.66 25.84
C TRP A 18 2.63 -11.66 24.70
N THR A 19 2.36 -12.42 23.65
CA THR A 19 2.93 -12.10 22.31
C THR A 19 1.86 -12.24 21.25
N SER A 20 0.64 -11.75 21.53
CA SER A 20 -0.24 -11.35 20.45
C SER A 20 0.39 -10.10 19.83
N ASP A 21 1.19 -10.29 18.79
CA ASP A 21 1.57 -9.23 17.87
C ASP A 21 0.27 -8.66 17.30
N ALA A 22 -0.29 -7.66 17.99
CA ALA A 22 -1.36 -6.86 17.48
C ALA A 22 -0.79 -6.06 16.32
N LYS A 23 -0.78 -6.67 15.12
CA LYS A 23 -0.51 -6.03 13.83
C LYS A 23 -1.69 -5.12 13.47
N ALA A 24 -2.04 -4.20 14.37
CA ALA A 24 -3.04 -3.16 14.18
C ALA A 24 -2.43 -1.87 13.60
N GLN A 25 -1.08 -1.79 13.55
CA GLN A 25 -0.38 -0.68 12.93
C GLN A 25 -0.40 -0.84 11.41
N GLY A 26 -1.40 -0.20 10.79
CA GLY A 26 -1.55 -0.11 9.33
C GLY A 26 -2.41 -1.24 8.77
N ARG A 27 -3.71 -0.98 8.59
CA ARG A 27 -4.51 -1.72 7.61
C ARG A 27 -3.72 -1.67 6.29
N GLY A 28 -3.22 -2.82 5.83
CA GLY A 28 -2.16 -2.97 4.83
C GLY A 28 -2.19 -2.00 3.65
N GLY A 29 -1.00 -1.68 3.15
CA GLY A 29 -0.73 -0.62 2.16
C GLY A 29 0.06 0.50 2.82
N THR A 30 1.38 0.53 2.62
CA THR A 30 2.18 1.73 2.90
C THR A 30 2.15 2.56 1.63
N ASP A 31 1.73 3.83 1.73
CA ASP A 31 1.75 4.73 0.57
C ASP A 31 3.16 4.80 -0.03
N TRP A 32 3.24 4.74 -1.36
CA TRP A 32 4.49 4.84 -2.10
C TRP A 32 4.79 6.32 -2.36
N VAL A 33 5.21 7.04 -1.32
CA VAL A 33 5.33 8.51 -1.37
C VAL A 33 6.67 9.03 -1.90
N THR A 34 7.62 8.14 -2.19
CA THR A 34 8.96 8.50 -2.66
C THR A 34 9.42 7.55 -3.76
N SER A 35 10.43 7.96 -4.52
CA SER A 35 11.12 7.08 -5.46
C SER A 35 11.61 5.82 -4.73
N ASN A 36 11.27 4.65 -5.27
CA ASN A 36 11.58 3.34 -4.68
C ASN A 36 10.98 3.08 -3.28
N GLY A 37 9.94 3.81 -2.88
CA GLY A 37 8.99 3.41 -1.83
C GLY A 37 9.41 3.68 -0.38
N ASP A 38 10.71 3.82 -0.10
CA ASP A 38 11.22 4.20 1.23
C ASP A 38 12.47 5.08 1.16
N ALA A 39 12.91 5.60 2.31
CA ALA A 39 14.11 6.44 2.39
C ALA A 39 15.40 5.72 1.97
N GLN A 40 15.41 4.39 2.05
CA GLN A 40 16.53 3.53 1.63
C GLN A 40 16.46 3.19 0.13
N ARG A 41 15.38 3.58 -0.55
CA ARG A 41 15.09 3.25 -1.94
C ARG A 41 15.10 1.74 -2.20
N ALA A 42 14.56 0.95 -1.27
CA ALA A 42 14.60 -0.50 -1.34
C ALA A 42 13.78 -1.10 -2.49
N ALA A 43 12.82 -0.35 -3.05
CA ALA A 43 11.93 -0.80 -4.13
C ALA A 43 11.16 -2.09 -3.78
N TRP A 44 10.77 -2.26 -2.51
CA TRP A 44 10.19 -3.50 -2.02
C TRP A 44 8.97 -3.29 -1.12
N VAL A 45 7.86 -3.95 -1.45
CA VAL A 45 6.70 -4.11 -0.58
C VAL A 45 6.88 -5.36 0.28
N ARG A 46 7.12 -5.17 1.58
CA ARG A 46 7.46 -6.28 2.51
C ARG A 46 6.27 -7.18 2.85
N ALA A 47 5.07 -6.63 2.83
CA ALA A 47 3.85 -7.36 3.14
C ALA A 47 2.68 -6.79 2.32
N ASP A 48 2.05 -7.65 1.52
CA ASP A 48 0.83 -7.35 0.78
C ASP A 48 -0.27 -8.32 1.21
N ALA A 49 -1.46 -7.81 1.52
CA ALA A 49 -2.57 -8.62 2.02
C ALA A 49 -3.32 -9.38 0.93
N LYS A 50 -3.14 -9.00 -0.34
CA LYS A 50 -3.86 -9.55 -1.51
C LYS A 50 -2.93 -10.31 -2.46
N ILE A 51 -1.68 -9.89 -2.60
CA ILE A 51 -0.70 -10.49 -3.51
C ILE A 51 0.29 -11.36 -2.72
N SER A 52 0.21 -12.68 -2.90
CA SER A 52 1.16 -13.66 -2.38
C SER A 52 1.34 -14.83 -3.37
N LYS A 53 2.33 -15.70 -3.14
CA LYS A 53 2.52 -16.90 -3.96
C LYS A 53 1.26 -17.77 -3.97
N GLU A 54 0.60 -17.90 -2.83
CA GLU A 54 -0.61 -18.71 -2.64
C GLU A 54 -1.82 -18.11 -3.33
N THR A 55 -1.98 -16.77 -3.32
CA THR A 55 -3.11 -16.12 -3.99
C THR A 55 -2.93 -16.05 -5.50
N MET A 56 -1.69 -15.90 -5.99
CA MET A 56 -1.41 -15.84 -7.44
C MET A 56 -1.52 -17.19 -8.15
N GLN A 57 -1.48 -18.31 -7.42
CA GLN A 57 -1.77 -19.64 -7.98
C GLN A 57 -3.26 -19.89 -8.20
N LYS A 58 -4.13 -19.06 -7.61
CA LYS A 58 -5.58 -19.16 -7.76
C LYS A 58 -6.05 -18.22 -8.87
N PRO A 59 -7.12 -18.58 -9.59
CA PRO A 59 -7.74 -17.65 -10.54
C PRO A 59 -8.27 -16.42 -9.79
N GLY A 60 -8.29 -15.26 -10.46
CA GLY A 60 -8.84 -14.01 -9.92
C GLY A 60 -7.96 -12.78 -10.12
N PHE A 61 -6.65 -12.99 -10.32
CA PHE A 61 -5.77 -11.91 -10.76
C PHE A 61 -6.13 -11.52 -12.20
N ARG A 62 -6.41 -10.23 -12.41
CA ARG A 62 -6.90 -9.72 -13.69
C ARG A 62 -6.45 -8.29 -13.93
N PHE A 63 -6.32 -7.95 -15.21
CA PHE A 63 -6.14 -6.58 -15.64
C PHE A 63 -7.44 -5.80 -15.42
N LEU A 64 -7.37 -4.68 -14.68
CA LEU A 64 -8.54 -3.87 -14.35
C LEU A 64 -8.73 -2.70 -15.34
N TRP A 65 -7.68 -1.92 -15.58
CA TRP A 65 -7.76 -0.74 -16.42
C TRP A 65 -6.39 -0.33 -16.97
N LYS A 66 -6.41 0.48 -18.04
CA LYS A 66 -5.27 1.24 -18.57
C LYS A 66 -5.74 2.62 -18.97
N LEU A 67 -4.90 3.61 -18.72
CA LEU A 67 -5.16 5.00 -19.06
C LEU A 67 -4.11 5.49 -20.06
N LYS A 68 -4.55 6.19 -21.11
CA LYS A 68 -3.64 6.89 -22.03
C LYS A 68 -3.43 8.31 -21.51
N LEU A 69 -2.17 8.64 -21.20
CA LEU A 69 -1.78 9.97 -20.76
C LEU A 69 -1.37 10.83 -21.96
N LYS A 70 -1.68 12.12 -21.92
CA LYS A 70 -1.26 13.10 -22.94
C LYS A 70 0.21 13.48 -22.73
N ASN A 71 1.10 12.50 -22.86
CA ASN A 71 2.52 12.68 -22.70
C ASN A 71 3.24 12.35 -24.01
N GLU A 72 3.97 13.32 -24.55
CA GLU A 72 4.89 13.07 -25.65
C GLU A 72 6.12 12.33 -25.11
N PRO A 73 6.41 11.10 -25.60
CA PRO A 73 7.58 10.35 -25.20
C PRO A 73 8.87 11.12 -25.53
N ARG A 74 9.62 11.52 -24.50
CA ARG A 74 10.97 12.05 -24.66
C ARG A 74 11.94 11.10 -23.94
N GLN A 75 13.08 10.83 -24.58
CA GLN A 75 14.14 9.97 -24.03
C GLN A 75 13.67 8.54 -23.69
N LEU A 76 14.48 7.79 -22.94
CA LEU A 76 14.25 6.38 -22.66
C LEU A 76 13.09 6.13 -21.68
N ASN A 77 12.86 7.04 -20.72
CA ASN A 77 11.82 6.93 -19.70
C ASN A 77 10.77 8.02 -19.89
N SER A 78 9.64 7.67 -20.52
CA SER A 78 8.60 8.65 -20.84
C SER A 78 7.65 8.97 -19.68
N LEU A 79 7.52 8.06 -18.71
CA LEU A 79 6.69 8.24 -17.52
C LEU A 79 7.48 7.79 -16.28
N ALA A 80 7.40 8.57 -15.21
CA ALA A 80 7.94 8.20 -13.92
C ALA A 80 7.03 7.18 -13.21
N PRO A 81 7.59 6.31 -12.33
CA PRO A 81 6.77 5.51 -11.43
C PRO A 81 5.83 6.39 -10.61
N PRO A 82 4.58 5.96 -10.35
CA PRO A 82 3.63 6.76 -9.59
C PRO A 82 4.07 6.90 -8.13
N ALA A 83 3.91 8.09 -7.57
CA ALA A 83 3.80 8.25 -6.13
C ALA A 83 2.33 8.07 -5.72
N THR A 84 2.02 7.39 -4.62
CA THR A 84 0.63 7.07 -4.23
C THR A 84 0.18 7.74 -2.93
N LEU A 85 -1.13 7.96 -2.84
CA LEU A 85 -1.87 8.37 -1.65
C LEU A 85 -3.18 7.58 -1.60
N GLU A 86 -3.19 6.44 -0.91
CA GLU A 86 -4.22 5.41 -0.99
C GLU A 86 -5.35 5.60 0.04
N ARG A 87 -5.31 6.66 0.85
CA ARG A 87 -6.26 6.88 1.96
C ARG A 87 -6.72 8.33 2.07
N LEU A 88 -6.88 9.02 0.95
CA LEU A 88 -7.37 10.38 0.95
C LEU A 88 -8.87 10.41 1.29
N ILE A 89 -9.22 11.12 2.36
CA ILE A 89 -10.61 11.42 2.74
C ILE A 89 -10.89 12.87 2.36
N GLY A 90 -11.81 13.09 1.42
CA GLY A 90 -12.22 14.42 1.00
C GLY A 90 -13.73 14.60 0.95
N TYR A 91 -14.17 15.80 0.54
CA TYR A 91 -15.59 16.12 0.40
C TYR A 91 -16.33 15.26 -0.64
N ARG A 92 -15.59 14.59 -1.54
CA ARG A 92 -16.12 13.65 -2.54
C ARG A 92 -15.98 12.17 -2.13
N GLY A 93 -15.73 11.90 -0.85
CA GLY A 93 -15.54 10.56 -0.29
C GLY A 93 -14.08 10.10 -0.28
N PHE A 94 -13.89 8.79 -0.17
CA PHE A 94 -12.58 8.13 -0.17
C PHE A 94 -12.00 8.09 -1.59
N ARG A 95 -10.70 8.39 -1.70
CA ARG A 95 -9.95 8.34 -2.96
C ARG A 95 -8.59 7.69 -2.74
N MET A 96 -8.13 7.01 -3.77
CA MET A 96 -6.75 6.54 -3.91
C MET A 96 -6.14 7.25 -5.11
N LEU A 97 -5.09 8.03 -4.90
CA LEU A 97 -4.48 8.85 -5.94
C LEU A 97 -3.09 8.32 -6.29
N GLY A 98 -2.78 8.32 -7.59
CA GLY A 98 -1.45 8.11 -8.12
C GLY A 98 -0.98 9.35 -8.89
N PHE A 99 0.20 9.86 -8.56
CA PHE A 99 0.82 11.03 -9.18
C PHE A 99 1.93 10.57 -10.12
N VAL A 100 1.82 10.87 -11.40
CA VAL A 100 2.74 10.43 -12.46
C VAL A 100 3.37 11.63 -13.14
N GLY A 101 4.70 11.70 -13.14
CA GLY A 101 5.44 12.65 -13.96
C GLY A 101 5.60 12.14 -15.40
N GLY A 102 5.39 13.03 -16.38
CA GLY A 102 5.61 12.76 -17.80
C GLY A 102 6.87 13.47 -18.32
N SER A 103 7.51 12.86 -19.30
CA SER A 103 8.72 13.39 -19.97
C SER A 103 8.53 14.69 -20.74
N SER A 104 7.27 15.13 -20.93
CA SER A 104 6.91 16.34 -21.67
C SER A 104 6.42 17.47 -20.75
N ASP A 105 7.04 17.62 -19.58
CA ASP A 105 6.73 18.67 -18.60
C ASP A 105 5.28 18.60 -18.10
N ASN A 106 4.80 17.38 -17.89
CA ASN A 106 3.45 17.10 -17.43
C ASN A 106 3.43 16.37 -16.09
N VAL A 107 2.44 16.66 -15.26
CA VAL A 107 2.09 15.88 -14.07
C VAL A 107 0.63 15.46 -14.16
N PHE A 108 0.37 14.18 -13.97
CA PHE A 108 -0.95 13.57 -14.03
C PHE A 108 -1.33 13.02 -12.66
N THR A 109 -2.59 13.21 -12.26
CA THR A 109 -3.16 12.59 -11.07
C THR A 109 -4.30 11.67 -11.46
N ILE A 110 -4.17 10.41 -11.07
CA ILE A 110 -5.05 9.32 -11.46
C ILE A 110 -5.75 8.80 -10.20
N ASP A 111 -7.07 8.63 -10.25
CA ASP A 111 -7.79 7.82 -9.26
C ASP A 111 -7.49 6.35 -9.57
N THR A 112 -6.72 5.69 -8.71
CA THR A 112 -6.21 4.34 -8.94
C THR A 112 -7.25 3.25 -8.67
N ASP A 113 -8.33 3.57 -7.94
CA ASP A 113 -9.44 2.64 -7.71
C ASP A 113 -10.35 2.57 -8.94
N LEU A 114 -10.59 3.73 -9.56
CA LEU A 114 -11.49 3.85 -10.73
C LEU A 114 -10.77 3.84 -12.09
N GLY A 115 -9.45 4.04 -12.12
CA GLY A 115 -8.68 4.06 -13.36
C GLY A 115 -8.95 5.27 -14.25
N ARG A 116 -9.20 6.44 -13.67
CA ARG A 116 -9.55 7.68 -14.39
C ARG A 116 -8.63 8.84 -13.99
N MET A 117 -8.51 9.82 -14.87
CA MET A 117 -7.81 11.07 -14.58
C MET A 117 -8.64 11.92 -13.59
N GLU A 118 -8.00 12.44 -12.55
CA GLU A 118 -8.58 13.45 -11.66
C GLU A 118 -8.18 14.86 -12.10
N TRP A 119 -6.89 15.07 -12.42
CA TRP A 119 -6.41 16.31 -13.04
C TRP A 119 -5.05 16.12 -13.72
N GLU A 120 -4.73 17.01 -14.65
CA GLU A 120 -3.42 17.10 -15.30
C GLU A 120 -2.90 18.53 -15.23
N LYS A 121 -1.58 18.69 -15.19
CA LYS A 121 -0.90 19.99 -15.24
C LYS A 121 0.31 19.91 -16.16
N HIS A 122 0.35 20.83 -17.12
CA HIS A 122 1.53 21.14 -17.91
C HIS A 122 2.28 22.33 -17.29
N PHE A 123 3.60 22.35 -17.41
CA PHE A 123 4.48 23.42 -16.90
C PHE A 123 5.17 24.18 -18.02
#